data_AF-W0DQC8-F1
#
_entry.id   AF-W0DQC8-F1
#
_cell.length_a   1.000
_cell.length_b   1.000
_cell.length_c   1.000
_cell.angle_alpha   90.00
_cell.angle_beta   90.00
_cell.angle_gamma   90.00
#
_symmetry.space_group_name_H-M   'P 1'
#
loop_
_entity.id
_entity.type
_entity.pdbx_description
1 polymer ?
#
loop_
_entity_poly.entity_id
_entity_poly.type
_entity_poly.pdbx_seq_one_letter_code
_entity_poly.pdbx_strand_id
1 'polypeptide(L)' 'MSTISIRVDDKLKSDAYQVLRELDITPSELLRQTLEYVAQHHKLPFKPVLLNEEDQALLQTVRERLQDPQPVAISLNDL' A
#
# COMPACT_ATOMS: atom_id res chain seq x y z
N MET A 1 5.03 -13.17 24.76
CA MET A 1 4.07 -13.13 23.65
C MET A 1 2.91 -12.28 24.06
N SER A 2 2.52 -11.32 23.23
CA SER A 2 1.36 -10.44 23.48
C SER A 2 0.19 -10.86 22.61
N THR A 3 -1.04 -10.63 23.06
CA THR A 3 -2.26 -10.99 22.32
C THR A 3 -2.82 -9.75 21.62
N ILE A 4 -3.28 -9.92 20.38
CA ILE A 4 -3.95 -8.87 19.59
C ILE A 4 -5.39 -9.31 19.35
N SER A 5 -6.35 -8.47 19.75
CA SER A 5 -7.77 -8.66 19.50
C SER A 5 -8.26 -7.66 18.47
N ILE A 6 -8.77 -8.13 17.33
CA ILE A 6 -9.22 -7.30 16.21
C ILE A 6 -10.71 -7.54 15.99
N ARG A 7 -11.48 -6.45 15.82
CA ARG A 7 -12.88 -6.54 15.38
C ARG A 7 -12.92 -6.50 13.86
N VAL A 8 -13.62 -7.48 13.29
CA VAL A 8 -13.86 -7.61 11.85
C VAL A 8 -15.32 -7.99 11.64
N ASP A 9 -15.85 -7.64 10.49
CA ASP A 9 -17.17 -8.10 10.07
C ASP A 9 -17.24 -9.63 9.97
N ASP A 10 -18.37 -10.23 10.34
CA ASP A 10 -18.54 -11.68 10.40
C ASP A 10 -18.47 -12.35 9.03
N LYS A 11 -18.97 -11.66 7.98
CA LYS A 11 -18.90 -12.16 6.60
C LYS A 11 -17.46 -12.13 6.11
N LEU A 12 -16.78 -10.99 6.30
CA LEU A 12 -15.37 -10.85 5.93
C LEU A 12 -14.49 -11.91 6.61
N LYS A 13 -14.71 -12.17 7.89
CA LYS A 13 -14.00 -13.21 8.65
C LYS A 13 -14.20 -14.59 8.03
N SER A 14 -15.44 -14.93 7.70
CA SER A 14 -15.80 -16.24 7.15
C SER A 14 -15.16 -16.46 5.78
N ASP A 15 -15.30 -15.48 4.90
CA ASP A 15 -14.75 -15.52 3.54
C ASP A 15 -13.21 -15.62 3.58
N ALA A 16 -12.55 -14.78 4.39
CA ALA A 16 -11.10 -14.80 4.53
C ALA A 16 -10.59 -16.13 5.11
N TYR A 17 -11.30 -16.73 6.09
CA TYR A 17 -10.87 -17.98 6.72
C TYR A 17 -10.98 -19.16 5.76
N GLN A 18 -11.95 -19.14 4.84
CA GLN A 18 -12.06 -20.16 3.81
C GLN A 18 -10.86 -20.10 2.86
N VAL A 19 -10.54 -18.92 2.33
CA VAL A 19 -9.40 -18.73 1.41
C VAL A 19 -8.08 -19.06 2.10
N LEU A 20 -7.89 -18.64 3.35
CA LEU A 20 -6.69 -18.96 4.11
C LEU A 20 -6.50 -20.46 4.32
N ARG A 21 -7.58 -21.20 4.52
CA ARG A 21 -7.55 -22.66 4.62
C ARG A 21 -7.15 -23.31 3.30
N GLU A 22 -7.63 -22.79 2.17
CA GLU A 22 -7.22 -23.27 0.84
C GLU A 22 -5.73 -23.04 0.56
N LEU A 23 -5.16 -21.98 1.13
CA LEU A 23 -3.74 -21.64 1.02
C LEU A 23 -2.86 -22.33 2.09
N ASP A 24 -3.45 -23.13 2.98
CA ASP A 24 -2.78 -23.77 4.13
C ASP A 24 -2.09 -22.78 5.10
N ILE A 25 -2.62 -21.56 5.20
CA ILE A 25 -2.10 -20.50 6.05
C ILE A 25 -3.07 -20.24 7.21
N THR A 26 -2.55 -20.17 8.44
CA THR A 26 -3.39 -19.79 9.58
C THR A 26 -3.58 -18.26 9.65
N PRO A 27 -4.72 -17.75 10.17
CA PRO A 27 -4.92 -16.32 10.36
C PRO A 27 -3.85 -15.66 11.24
N SER A 28 -3.36 -16.39 12.24
CA SER A 28 -2.27 -15.92 13.11
C SER A 28 -0.96 -15.78 12.33
N GLU A 29 -0.68 -16.71 11.41
CA GLU A 29 0.52 -16.65 10.56
C GLU A 29 0.47 -15.45 9.62
N LEU A 30 -0.67 -15.25 8.93
CA LEU A 30 -0.88 -14.07 8.08
C LEU A 30 -0.62 -12.75 8.83
N LEU A 31 -1.19 -12.61 10.02
CA LEU A 31 -1.04 -11.40 10.83
C LEU A 31 0.40 -11.21 11.31
N ARG A 32 1.09 -12.28 11.72
CA ARG A 32 2.51 -12.21 12.11
C ARG A 32 3.37 -11.71 10.95
N GLN A 33 3.26 -12.34 9.79
CA GLN A 33 4.05 -11.96 8.60
C GLN A 33 3.76 -10.52 8.17
N THR A 34 2.50 -10.09 8.24
CA THR A 34 2.11 -8.71 7.92
C THR A 34 2.77 -7.71 8.87
N LEU A 35 2.76 -7.99 10.18
CA LEU A 35 3.39 -7.13 11.17
C LEU A 35 4.92 -7.10 11.01
N GLU A 36 5.54 -8.24 10.72
CA GLU A 36 6.98 -8.33 10.43
C GLU A 36 7.35 -7.50 9.20
N TYR A 37 6.56 -7.60 8.13
CA TYR A 37 6.77 -6.80 6.92
C TYR A 37 6.71 -5.30 7.20
N VAL A 38 5.72 -4.85 7.99
CA VAL A 38 5.59 -3.44 8.37
C VAL A 38 6.77 -2.99 9.22
N ALA A 39 7.21 -3.81 10.18
CA ALA A 39 8.36 -3.50 11.04
C ALA A 39 9.68 -3.42 10.26
N GLN A 40 9.88 -4.28 9.27
CA GLN A 40 11.11 -4.31 8.47
C GLN A 40 11.14 -3.23 7.38
N HIS A 41 10.04 -3.07 6.66
CA HIS A 41 10.01 -2.24 5.46
C HIS A 41 9.38 -0.86 5.66
N HIS A 42 8.80 -0.58 6.84
CA HIS A 42 8.13 0.68 7.17
C HIS A 42 7.03 1.07 6.15
N LYS A 43 6.44 0.07 5.48
CA LYS A 43 5.36 0.22 4.50
C LYS A 43 4.38 -0.93 4.61
N LEU A 44 3.15 -0.69 4.17
CA LEU A 44 2.13 -1.74 4.10
C LEU A 44 2.43 -2.69 2.93
N PRO A 45 2.17 -4.01 3.07
CA PRO A 45 2.39 -4.98 2.01
C PRO A 45 1.38 -4.83 0.87
N PHE A 46 0.21 -4.27 1.17
CA PHE A 46 -0.76 -3.80 0.19
C PHE A 46 -0.49 -2.34 -0.10
N LYS A 47 -0.53 -1.96 -1.37
CA LYS A 47 -0.59 -0.54 -1.74
C LYS A 47 -1.90 -0.02 -1.14
N PRO A 48 -1.88 1.01 -0.27
CA PRO A 48 -3.10 1.74 -0.02
C PRO A 48 -3.57 2.21 -1.40
N VAL A 49 -4.86 2.05 -1.70
CA VAL A 49 -5.51 2.66 -2.87
C VAL A 49 -5.59 4.17 -2.63
N LEU A 50 -4.45 4.79 -2.34
CA LEU A 50 -4.20 6.22 -2.23
C LEU A 50 -3.37 6.69 -3.43
N LEU A 51 -2.91 5.79 -4.30
CA LEU A 51 -2.60 6.18 -5.66
C LEU A 51 -3.94 6.20 -6.39
N ASN A 52 -4.68 7.30 -6.20
CA ASN A 52 -5.89 7.54 -6.99
C ASN A 52 -5.48 7.51 -8.47
N GLU A 53 -6.43 7.28 -9.37
CA GLU A 53 -6.17 7.39 -10.82
C GLU A 53 -5.49 8.73 -11.15
N GLU A 54 -5.78 9.78 -10.37
CA GLU A 54 -5.13 11.09 -10.40
C GLU A 54 -3.62 11.04 -10.14
N ASP A 55 -3.15 10.32 -9.12
CA ASP A 55 -1.71 10.20 -8.83
C ASP A 55 -0.99 9.37 -9.88
N GLN A 56 -1.67 8.39 -10.48
CA GLN A 56 -1.13 7.64 -11.62
C GLN A 56 -0.98 8.53 -12.85
N ALA A 57 -1.98 9.37 -13.14
CA ALA A 57 -1.93 10.34 -14.22
C ALA A 57 -0.82 11.39 -14.00
N LEU A 58 -0.63 11.84 -12.77
CA LEU A 58 0.46 12.76 -12.41
C LEU A 58 1.84 12.11 -12.61
N LEU A 59 2.03 10.87 -12.17
CA LEU A 59 3.28 10.14 -12.38
C LEU A 59 3.56 9.88 -13.87
N GLN A 60 2.53 9.61 -14.66
CA GLN A 60 2.69 9.47 -16.11
C GLN A 60 3.12 10.81 -16.75
N THR A 61 2.47 11.91 -16.38
CA THR A 61 2.82 13.26 -16.86
C THR A 61 4.26 13.63 -16.51
N VAL A 62 4.71 13.31 -15.29
CA VAL A 62 6.09 13.55 -14.87
C VAL A 62 7.08 12.71 -15.68
N ARG A 63 6.78 11.44 -15.95
CA ARG A 63 7.63 10.57 -16.79
C ARG A 63 7.75 11.10 -18.22
N GLU A 64 6.66 11.56 -18.83
CA GLU A 64 6.65 12.15 -20.16
C GLU A 64 7.50 13.43 -20.21
N ARG A 65 7.35 14.33 -19.24
CA ARG A 65 8.12 15.58 -19.17
C ARG A 65 9.61 15.38 -18.85
N LEU A 66 9.97 14.30 -18.15
CA LEU A 66 11.37 13.96 -17.90
C LEU A 66 12.07 13.36 -19.12
N GLN A 67 11.34 12.86 -20.12
CA GLN A 67 11.93 12.35 -21.37
C GLN A 67 12.45 13.50 -22.25
N ASP A 68 11.78 14.66 -22.23
CA ASP A 68 12.24 15.89 -22.89
C ASP A 68 12.10 17.09 -21.92
N PRO A 69 13.06 17.27 -20.99
CA PRO A 69 12.95 18.30 -19.98
C PRO A 69 13.20 19.69 -20.59
N GLN A 70 12.26 20.60 -20.38
CA GLN A 70 12.39 22.02 -20.72
C GLN A 70 12.52 22.87 -19.44
N PRO A 71 13.70 22.88 -18.79
CA PRO A 71 13.90 23.64 -17.57
C PRO A 71 13.92 25.14 -17.85
N VAL A 72 13.17 25.90 -17.07
CA VAL A 72 13.21 27.38 -17.06
C VAL A 72 13.70 27.82 -15.70
N ALA A 73 14.81 28.56 -15.65
CA ALA A 73 15.32 29.14 -14.41
C ALA A 73 14.47 30.36 -14.05
N ILE A 74 13.71 30.26 -12.96
CA ILE A 74 12.87 31.34 -12.43
C ILE A 74 13.35 31.73 -11.03
N SER A 75 13.32 33.02 -10.73
CA SER A 75 13.55 33.54 -9.37
C SER A 75 12.22 33.65 -8.63
N LEU A 76 12.22 33.59 -7.29
CA LEU A 76 10.99 33.67 -6.49
C LEU A 76 10.21 35.00 -6.68
N ASN A 77 10.88 36.05 -7.17
CA ASN A 77 10.24 37.33 -7.50
C ASN A 77 9.53 37.34 -8.86
N ASP A 78 9.72 36.30 -9.68
CA ASP A 78 9.13 36.12 -11.02
C ASP A 78 8.04 35.03 -11.04
N LEU A 79 7.64 34.51 -9.87
CA LEU A 79 6.52 33.57 -9.66
C LEU A 79 5.20 34.30 -9.44
#